data_AF-A0A524IVL2-F1
#
_entry.id   AF-A0A524IVL2-F1
#
_cell.length_a   1.000
_cell.length_b   1.000
_cell.length_c   1.000
_cell.angle_alpha   90.00
_cell.angle_beta   90.00
_cell.angle_gamma   90.00
#
_symmetry.space_group_name_H-M   'P 1'
#
loop_
_entity.id
_entity.type
_entity.pdbx_description
1 polymer ?
#
loop_
_entity_poly.entity_id
_entity_poly.type
_entity_poly.pdbx_seq_one_letter_code
_entity_poly.pdbx_strand_id
1 'polypeptide(L)'
;MKILERAVYLGPSLYARFPVIRLRMDICELEDWPSTRLGESFIESLLSALPGLREHGCSFQEPGGFVRRLTEGEGTWIGHVLEHVAIELQHAAGEDLTFGKTRSTDQPGVYDIVYEYEAERVGIEAGRLAIQLIQSLLPESLRTAGLLSTDFDFASELDEFIRFAQRTAFGPSTASLIRAAEERDIPWLRLNQH
;
A
#
# COMPACT_ATOMS: atom_id res chain seq x y z
N MET A 1 -0.21 -1.58 15.44
CA MET A 1 0.16 -0.75 14.28
C MET A 1 -0.10 0.72 14.59
N LYS A 2 0.92 1.56 14.40
CA LYS A 2 0.83 3.01 14.58
C LYS A 2 1.67 3.72 13.54
N ILE A 3 1.06 4.65 12.79
CA ILE A 3 1.81 5.55 11.91
C ILE A 3 2.54 6.56 12.80
N LEU A 4 3.87 6.54 12.75
CA LEU A 4 4.72 7.49 13.46
C LEU A 4 4.96 8.73 12.60
N GLU A 5 5.12 8.53 11.29
CA GLU A 5 5.38 9.60 10.34
C GLU A 5 4.87 9.22 8.96
N ARG A 6 4.34 10.21 8.21
CA ARG A 6 4.07 10.09 6.79
C ARG A 6 4.81 11.19 6.05
N ALA A 7 5.58 10.81 5.05
CA ALA A 7 6.22 11.74 4.13
C ALA A 7 5.78 11.45 2.70
N VAL A 8 5.45 12.51 1.96
CA VAL A 8 5.11 12.44 0.53
C VAL A 8 6.25 13.08 -0.25
N TYR A 9 6.83 12.33 -1.19
CA TYR A 9 7.89 12.80 -2.05
C TYR A 9 7.33 12.99 -3.47
N LEU A 10 7.32 14.24 -3.96
CA LEU A 10 6.77 14.60 -5.27
C LEU A 10 7.71 14.25 -6.46
N GLY A 11 8.89 13.72 -6.19
CA GLY A 11 9.94 13.50 -7.18
C GLY A 11 11.18 12.84 -6.56
N PRO A 12 12.37 13.01 -7.15
CA PRO A 12 13.58 12.34 -6.70
C PRO A 12 13.84 12.49 -5.20
N SER A 13 14.02 11.35 -4.53
CA SER A 13 14.24 11.23 -3.10
C SER A 13 15.33 10.19 -2.83
N LEU A 14 15.63 9.92 -1.55
CA LEU A 14 16.55 8.85 -1.18
C LEU A 14 16.02 7.44 -1.50
N TYR A 15 14.73 7.31 -1.82
CA TYR A 15 14.07 6.02 -2.04
C TYR A 15 13.91 5.69 -3.53
N ALA A 16 13.50 6.69 -4.33
CA ALA A 16 13.20 6.53 -5.75
C ALA A 16 13.41 7.85 -6.52
N ARG A 17 13.47 7.76 -7.85
CA ARG A 17 13.58 8.94 -8.75
C ARG A 17 12.21 9.52 -9.14
N PHE A 18 11.14 8.84 -8.77
CA PHE A 18 9.74 9.16 -9.06
C PHE A 18 8.96 9.34 -7.74
N PRO A 19 7.71 9.81 -7.79
CA PRO A 19 6.93 10.10 -6.60
C PRO A 19 6.67 8.85 -5.74
N VAL A 20 6.86 8.98 -4.43
CA VAL A 20 6.63 7.89 -3.47
C VAL A 20 6.08 8.41 -2.15
N ILE A 21 5.28 7.60 -1.47
CA ILE A 21 4.87 7.83 -0.09
C ILE A 21 5.73 6.93 0.80
N ARG A 22 6.22 7.49 1.91
CA ARG A 22 6.82 6.73 3.00
C ARG A 22 5.96 6.82 4.24
N LEU A 23 5.60 5.66 4.78
CA LEU A 23 5.04 5.49 6.11
C LEU A 23 6.12 4.94 7.03
N ARG A 24 6.50 5.73 8.05
CA ARG A 24 7.22 5.18 9.20
C ARG A 24 6.21 4.61 10.17
N MET A 25 6.24 3.30 10.35
CA MET A 25 5.21 2.59 11.07
C MET A 25 5.80 1.68 12.13
N ASP A 26 5.26 1.79 13.34
CA ASP A 26 5.45 0.82 14.41
C ASP A 26 4.40 -0.28 14.26
N ILE A 27 4.82 -1.52 13.97
CA ILE A 27 3.90 -2.66 13.84
C ILE A 27 3.54 -3.28 15.19
N CYS A 28 4.17 -2.82 16.27
CA CYS A 28 3.94 -3.21 17.65
C CYS A 28 4.13 -4.73 17.83
N GLU A 29 3.20 -5.39 18.53
CA GLU A 29 3.24 -6.84 18.79
C GLU A 29 3.32 -7.68 17.51
N LEU A 30 2.89 -7.17 16.36
CA LEU A 30 2.97 -7.88 15.07
C LEU A 30 4.40 -8.14 14.61
N GLU A 31 5.41 -7.54 15.24
CA GLU A 31 6.82 -7.90 15.01
C GLU A 31 7.08 -9.39 15.28
N ASP A 32 6.40 -9.95 16.28
CA ASP A 32 6.49 -11.37 16.62
C ASP A 32 5.55 -12.25 15.78
N TRP A 33 4.74 -11.66 14.89
CA TRP A 33 3.72 -12.34 14.09
C TRP A 33 3.94 -12.15 12.58
N PRO A 34 4.98 -12.78 12.01
CA PRO A 34 5.11 -12.83 10.56
C PRO A 34 3.97 -13.66 9.94
N SER A 35 3.77 -13.54 8.63
CA SER A 35 2.61 -14.08 7.91
C SER A 35 2.37 -15.58 8.14
N THR A 36 3.40 -16.41 8.22
CA THR A 36 3.23 -17.85 8.49
C THR A 36 2.77 -18.13 9.91
N ARG A 37 3.12 -17.28 10.89
CA ARG A 37 2.63 -17.37 12.27
C ARG A 37 1.20 -16.84 12.41
N LEU A 38 0.83 -15.82 11.63
CA LEU A 38 -0.58 -15.39 11.51
C LEU A 38 -1.46 -16.50 10.93
N GLY A 39 -0.87 -17.36 10.09
CA GLY A 39 -1.45 -18.61 9.63
C GLY A 39 -2.14 -18.51 8.28
N GLU A 40 -2.51 -19.68 7.75
CA GLU A 40 -3.12 -19.81 6.42
C GLU A 40 -4.43 -19.03 6.28
N SER A 41 -5.22 -18.93 7.34
CA SER A 41 -6.49 -18.18 7.32
C SER A 41 -6.29 -16.69 7.00
N PHE A 42 -5.25 -16.06 7.55
CA PHE A 42 -4.90 -14.68 7.23
C PHE A 42 -4.48 -14.54 5.77
N ILE A 43 -3.59 -15.42 5.31
CA ILE A 43 -3.03 -15.40 3.95
C ILE A 43 -4.13 -15.60 2.90
N GLU A 44 -4.98 -16.61 3.06
CA GLU A 44 -6.06 -16.89 2.11
C GLU A 44 -7.11 -15.78 2.11
N SER A 45 -7.44 -15.22 3.28
CA SER A 45 -8.39 -14.10 3.35
C SER A 45 -7.83 -12.85 2.67
N LEU A 46 -6.53 -12.58 2.83
CA LEU A 46 -5.84 -11.48 2.16
C LEU A 46 -5.87 -11.63 0.64
N LEU A 47 -5.48 -12.80 0.15
CA LEU A 47 -5.44 -13.09 -1.29
C LEU A 47 -6.86 -13.19 -1.88
N SER A 48 -7.88 -13.55 -1.09
CA SER A 48 -9.28 -13.53 -1.52
C SER A 48 -9.81 -12.10 -1.64
N ALA A 49 -9.49 -11.25 -0.66
CA ALA A 49 -9.87 -9.84 -0.67
C ALA A 49 -9.22 -9.07 -1.82
N LEU A 50 -7.95 -9.36 -2.13
CA LEU A 50 -7.19 -8.73 -3.20
C LEU A 50 -6.51 -9.77 -4.10
N PRO A 51 -7.21 -10.26 -5.13
CA PRO A 51 -6.70 -11.34 -5.96
C PRO A 51 -5.44 -11.02 -6.76
N GLY A 52 -5.22 -9.76 -7.15
CA GLY A 52 -4.05 -9.32 -7.93
C GLY A 52 -2.73 -9.44 -7.17
N LEU A 53 -2.76 -9.54 -5.84
CA LEU A 53 -1.58 -9.88 -5.01
C LEU A 53 -0.90 -11.19 -5.45
N ARG A 54 -1.61 -12.09 -6.13
CA ARG A 54 -1.02 -13.32 -6.68
C ARG A 54 -0.04 -13.05 -7.81
N GLU A 55 -0.18 -11.95 -8.54
CA GLU A 55 0.70 -11.57 -9.64
C GLU A 55 1.92 -10.75 -9.17
N HIS A 56 1.93 -10.31 -7.90
CA HIS A 56 3.02 -9.51 -7.36
C HIS A 56 4.33 -10.32 -7.29
N GLY A 57 5.39 -9.79 -7.92
CA GLY A 57 6.68 -10.48 -7.98
C GLY A 57 7.61 -10.29 -6.78
N CYS A 58 7.44 -9.21 -6.01
CA CYS A 58 8.28 -8.90 -4.84
C CYS A 58 9.79 -9.00 -5.20
N SER A 59 10.61 -9.62 -4.35
CA SER A 59 12.05 -9.84 -4.57
C SER A 59 12.36 -10.85 -5.67
N PHE A 60 11.40 -11.70 -6.05
CA PHE A 60 11.60 -12.75 -7.05
C PHE A 60 11.37 -12.24 -8.48
N GLN A 61 10.74 -11.07 -8.64
CA GLN A 61 10.48 -10.42 -9.93
C GLN A 61 9.71 -11.30 -10.94
N GLU A 62 8.98 -12.30 -10.44
CA GLU A 62 8.15 -13.23 -11.21
C GLU A 62 6.77 -13.37 -10.55
N PRO A 63 5.68 -13.56 -11.31
CA PRO A 63 4.35 -13.78 -10.75
C PRO A 63 4.33 -14.84 -9.65
N GLY A 64 3.61 -14.58 -8.56
CA GLY A 64 3.57 -15.43 -7.37
C GLY A 64 4.71 -15.19 -6.37
N GLY A 65 5.69 -14.36 -6.68
CA GLY A 65 6.83 -14.09 -5.78
C GLY A 65 6.42 -13.54 -4.41
N PHE A 66 5.39 -12.70 -4.32
CA PHE A 66 4.85 -12.22 -3.05
C PHE A 66 4.14 -13.34 -2.28
N VAL A 67 3.36 -14.19 -2.95
CA VAL A 67 2.69 -15.35 -2.32
C VAL A 67 3.72 -16.28 -1.70
N ARG A 68 4.83 -16.53 -2.40
CA ARG A 68 5.96 -17.29 -1.85
C ARG A 68 6.55 -16.65 -0.59
N ARG A 69 6.70 -15.32 -0.56
CA ARG A 69 7.14 -14.59 0.65
C ARG A 69 6.13 -14.66 1.79
N LEU A 70 4.85 -14.82 1.52
CA LEU A 70 3.82 -14.99 2.56
C LEU A 70 3.86 -16.38 3.20
N THR A 71 4.18 -17.43 2.42
CA THR A 71 3.97 -18.83 2.80
C THR A 71 5.25 -19.61 3.09
N GLU A 72 6.37 -19.27 2.46
CA GLU A 72 7.64 -20.00 2.62
C GLU A 72 8.43 -19.53 3.85
N GLY A 73 9.14 -20.45 4.50
CA GLY A 73 10.04 -20.14 5.63
C GLY A 73 9.30 -19.52 6.83
N GLU A 74 9.82 -18.41 7.35
CA GLU A 74 9.17 -17.62 8.40
C GLU A 74 8.09 -16.67 7.85
N GLY A 75 7.86 -16.65 6.53
CA GLY A 75 6.97 -15.70 5.90
C GLY A 75 7.56 -14.29 5.83
N THR A 76 6.70 -13.29 5.97
CA THR A 76 7.07 -11.88 5.93
C THR A 76 6.32 -11.04 6.95
N TRP A 77 6.83 -9.84 7.24
CA TRP A 77 6.27 -8.94 8.24
C TRP A 77 5.16 -8.07 7.68
N ILE A 78 4.24 -7.66 8.56
CA ILE A 78 3.06 -6.87 8.20
C ILE A 78 3.41 -5.54 7.53
N GLY A 79 4.57 -4.95 7.80
CA GLY A 79 5.02 -3.76 7.07
C GLY A 79 5.19 -4.01 5.56
N HIS A 80 5.74 -5.17 5.20
CA HIS A 80 5.90 -5.57 3.79
C HIS A 80 4.59 -6.05 3.17
N VAL A 81 3.69 -6.64 3.97
CA VAL A 81 2.32 -6.91 3.52
C VAL A 81 1.59 -5.59 3.20
N LEU A 82 1.71 -4.58 4.06
CA LEU A 82 1.09 -3.26 3.86
C LEU A 82 1.55 -2.61 2.56
N GLU A 83 2.85 -2.68 2.25
CA GLU A 83 3.41 -2.19 1.00
C GLU A 83 2.68 -2.78 -0.22
N HIS A 84 2.62 -4.11 -0.31
CA HIS A 84 1.99 -4.77 -1.45
C HIS A 84 0.48 -4.53 -1.52
N VAL A 85 -0.20 -4.48 -0.37
CA VAL A 85 -1.63 -4.15 -0.32
C VAL A 85 -1.89 -2.72 -0.80
N ALA A 86 -1.07 -1.75 -0.41
CA ALA A 86 -1.22 -0.36 -0.87
C ALA A 86 -1.00 -0.24 -2.39
N ILE A 87 -0.03 -0.97 -2.94
CA ILE A 87 0.21 -1.02 -4.39
C ILE A 87 -0.98 -1.66 -5.12
N GLU A 88 -1.44 -2.82 -4.65
CA GLU A 88 -2.56 -3.54 -5.28
C GLU A 88 -3.87 -2.75 -5.22
N LEU A 89 -4.13 -1.99 -4.15
CA LEU A 89 -5.29 -1.11 -4.09
C LEU A 89 -5.25 -0.06 -5.20
N GLN A 90 -4.08 0.57 -5.42
CA GLN A 90 -3.90 1.53 -6.51
C GLN A 90 -4.07 0.85 -7.89
N HIS A 91 -3.59 -0.38 -8.06
CA HIS A 91 -3.86 -1.20 -9.25
C HIS A 91 -5.34 -1.46 -9.46
N ALA A 92 -6.07 -1.84 -8.41
CA ALA A 92 -7.52 -2.05 -8.47
C ALA A 92 -8.28 -0.77 -8.86
N ALA A 93 -7.72 0.41 -8.57
CA ALA A 93 -8.24 1.70 -9.00
C ALA A 93 -7.80 2.11 -10.43
N GLY A 94 -6.95 1.31 -11.09
CA GLY A 94 -6.52 1.49 -12.48
C GLY A 94 -5.17 2.17 -12.68
N GLU A 95 -4.41 2.42 -11.61
CA GLU A 95 -3.01 2.86 -11.73
C GLU A 95 -2.11 1.67 -12.13
N ASP A 96 -0.94 1.91 -12.73
CA ASP A 96 0.01 0.84 -13.13
C ASP A 96 1.37 1.08 -12.45
N LEU A 97 1.43 0.75 -11.15
CA LEU A 97 2.58 1.02 -10.28
C LEU A 97 3.16 -0.27 -9.72
N THR A 98 4.48 -0.40 -9.67
CA THR A 98 5.11 -1.66 -9.23
C THR A 98 6.11 -1.48 -8.11
N PHE A 99 6.53 -0.24 -7.84
CA PHE A 99 7.58 -0.01 -6.88
C PHE A 99 7.08 0.01 -5.44
N GLY A 100 7.70 -0.86 -4.63
CA GLY A 100 7.56 -0.91 -3.19
C GLY A 100 8.91 -1.21 -2.53
N LYS A 101 9.09 -0.73 -1.31
CA LYS A 101 10.25 -1.06 -0.48
C LYS A 101 9.98 -0.90 1.01
N THR A 102 10.16 -1.99 1.74
CA THR A 102 10.07 -2.02 3.20
C THR A 102 11.45 -2.26 3.82
N ARG A 103 11.81 -1.44 4.81
CA ARG A 103 13.07 -1.53 5.55
C ARG A 103 12.82 -1.35 7.04
N SER A 104 13.45 -2.19 7.85
CA SER A 104 13.53 -1.96 9.29
C SER A 104 14.36 -0.72 9.58
N THR A 105 14.07 -0.09 10.72
CA THR A 105 14.85 1.00 11.26
C THR A 105 15.83 0.49 12.33
N ASP A 106 16.49 1.40 13.03
CA ASP A 106 17.29 1.10 14.22
C ASP A 106 16.43 0.67 15.42
N GLN A 107 15.12 0.90 15.37
CA GLN A 107 14.17 0.48 16.39
C GLN A 107 13.45 -0.81 15.96
N PRO A 108 13.52 -1.90 16.75
CA PRO A 108 12.77 -3.13 16.49
C PRO A 108 11.26 -2.86 16.39
N GLY A 109 10.59 -3.55 15.45
CA GLY A 109 9.15 -3.33 15.19
C GLY A 109 8.82 -2.05 14.43
N VAL A 110 9.80 -1.19 14.13
CA VAL A 110 9.59 0.06 13.38
C VAL A 110 10.19 -0.05 11.98
N TYR A 111 9.36 0.21 10.98
CA TYR A 111 9.69 0.07 9.56
C TYR A 111 9.43 1.36 8.80
N ASP A 112 10.29 1.65 7.82
CA ASP A 112 9.99 2.56 6.73
C ASP A 112 9.40 1.74 5.58
N ILE A 113 8.13 2.00 5.27
CA ILE A 113 7.33 1.34 4.24
C ILE A 113 7.13 2.36 3.13
N VAL A 114 7.68 2.07 1.95
CA VAL A 114 7.68 2.99 0.81
C VAL A 114 6.93 2.35 -0.34
N TYR A 115 6.04 3.10 -0.97
CA TYR A 115 5.35 2.67 -2.18
C TYR A 115 5.15 3.86 -3.13
N GLU A 116 5.15 3.56 -4.42
CA GLU A 116 4.89 4.52 -5.50
C GLU A 116 3.42 4.96 -5.52
N TYR A 117 3.18 6.15 -6.06
CA TYR A 117 1.84 6.66 -6.32
C TYR A 117 1.83 7.52 -7.60
N GLU A 118 0.71 7.55 -8.33
CA GLU A 118 0.49 8.55 -9.40
C GLU A 118 -0.23 9.78 -8.85
N ALA A 119 -1.33 9.57 -8.11
CA ALA A 119 -2.08 10.61 -7.45
C ALA A 119 -1.87 10.58 -5.93
N GLU A 120 -1.26 11.64 -5.36
CA GLU A 120 -0.90 11.70 -3.94
C GLU A 120 -2.04 11.31 -3.00
N ARG A 121 -3.25 11.83 -3.26
CA ARG A 121 -4.41 11.55 -2.43
C ARG A 121 -4.89 10.10 -2.54
N VAL A 122 -4.74 9.49 -3.72
CA VAL A 122 -5.06 8.07 -3.95
C VAL A 122 -4.07 7.19 -3.22
N GLY A 123 -2.76 7.46 -3.33
CA GLY A 123 -1.74 6.70 -2.60
C GLY A 123 -1.83 6.85 -1.07
N ILE A 124 -2.19 8.04 -0.56
CA ILE A 124 -2.46 8.24 0.87
C ILE A 124 -3.63 7.37 1.33
N GLU A 125 -4.70 7.38 0.55
CA GLU A 125 -5.92 6.66 0.90
C GLU A 125 -5.76 5.14 0.74
N ALA A 126 -4.96 4.70 -0.24
CA ALA A 126 -4.57 3.31 -0.40
C ALA A 126 -3.83 2.81 0.84
N GLY A 127 -2.89 3.60 1.37
CA GLY A 127 -2.20 3.27 2.63
C GLY A 127 -3.16 3.17 3.83
N ARG A 128 -4.15 4.07 3.92
CA ARG A 128 -5.19 4.02 4.96
C ARG A 128 -6.02 2.74 4.85
N LEU A 129 -6.57 2.46 3.68
CA LEU A 129 -7.42 1.31 3.42
C LEU A 129 -6.64 -0.01 3.57
N ALA A 130 -5.37 -0.03 3.17
CA ALA A 130 -4.49 -1.18 3.37
C ALA A 130 -4.31 -1.54 4.86
N ILE A 131 -4.13 -0.54 5.72
CA ILE A 131 -4.09 -0.75 7.19
C ILE A 131 -5.41 -1.33 7.68
N GLN A 132 -6.55 -0.80 7.21
CA GLN A 132 -7.87 -1.28 7.63
C GLN A 132 -8.12 -2.71 7.18
N LEU A 133 -7.81 -3.06 5.93
CA LEU A 133 -7.90 -4.43 5.44
C LEU A 133 -7.06 -5.38 6.29
N ILE A 134 -5.78 -5.07 6.53
CA ILE A 134 -4.92 -5.93 7.35
C ILE A 134 -5.54 -6.12 8.74
N GLN A 135 -5.97 -5.02 9.36
CA GLN A 135 -6.58 -5.05 10.68
C GLN A 135 -7.87 -5.88 10.73
N SER A 136 -8.69 -5.88 9.67
CA SER A 136 -9.94 -6.65 9.63
C SER A 136 -9.66 -8.16 9.52
N LEU A 137 -8.53 -8.53 8.92
CA LEU A 137 -8.09 -9.90 8.75
C LEU A 137 -7.31 -10.46 9.94
N LEU A 138 -6.77 -9.61 10.81
CA LEU A 138 -6.06 -10.04 12.01
C LEU A 138 -7.00 -10.69 13.04
N PRO A 139 -6.51 -11.66 13.84
CA PRO A 139 -7.19 -12.12 15.04
C PRO A 139 -7.50 -10.96 15.99
N GLU A 140 -8.65 -10.99 16.66
CA GLU A 140 -9.11 -9.89 17.51
C GLU A 140 -8.07 -9.46 18.56
N SER A 141 -7.34 -10.41 19.14
CA SER A 141 -6.28 -10.15 20.13
C SER A 141 -5.08 -9.37 19.58
N LEU A 142 -4.88 -9.36 18.26
CA LEU A 142 -3.77 -8.65 17.59
C LEU A 142 -4.22 -7.35 16.92
N ARG A 143 -5.52 -7.03 16.94
CA ARG A 143 -6.05 -5.82 16.34
C ARG A 143 -5.69 -4.60 17.19
N THR A 144 -5.16 -3.58 16.53
CA THR A 144 -5.05 -2.24 17.16
C THR A 144 -6.42 -1.56 17.25
N ALA A 145 -6.82 -1.16 18.47
CA ALA A 145 -8.08 -0.46 18.70
C ALA A 145 -8.14 0.90 17.97
N GLY A 146 -9.33 1.25 17.45
CA GLY A 146 -9.58 2.54 16.80
C GLY A 146 -9.13 2.65 15.34
N LEU A 147 -8.53 1.61 14.76
CA LEU A 147 -8.19 1.57 13.32
C LEU A 147 -9.29 1.00 12.44
N LEU A 148 -10.31 0.37 13.03
CA LEU A 148 -11.46 -0.19 12.34
C LEU A 148 -12.75 0.39 12.91
N SER A 149 -13.69 0.72 12.02
CA SER A 149 -15.06 0.98 12.43
C SER A 149 -15.80 -0.35 12.70
N THR A 150 -16.84 -0.30 13.53
CA THR A 150 -17.64 -1.48 13.90
C THR A 150 -18.37 -2.11 12.69
N ASP A 151 -18.62 -1.30 11.67
CA ASP A 151 -19.35 -1.62 10.45
C ASP A 151 -18.44 -1.77 9.21
N PHE A 152 -17.13 -1.91 9.43
CA PHE A 152 -16.17 -2.03 8.33
C PHE A 152 -16.49 -3.23 7.42
N ASP A 153 -16.80 -2.95 6.16
CA ASP A 153 -16.95 -3.92 5.09
C ASP A 153 -15.97 -3.59 3.96
N PHE A 154 -14.98 -4.47 3.76
CA PHE A 154 -13.90 -4.20 2.81
C PHE A 154 -14.40 -4.03 1.37
N ALA A 155 -15.42 -4.79 0.96
CA ALA A 155 -15.96 -4.70 -0.40
C ALA A 155 -16.56 -3.31 -0.68
N SER A 156 -17.33 -2.79 0.28
CA SER A 156 -17.90 -1.44 0.21
C SER A 156 -16.81 -0.36 0.23
N GLU A 157 -15.84 -0.46 1.13
CA GLU A 157 -14.73 0.49 1.23
C GLU A 157 -13.84 0.49 -0.03
N LEU A 158 -13.64 -0.68 -0.65
CA LEU A 158 -12.92 -0.80 -1.91
C LEU A 158 -13.67 -0.11 -3.07
N ASP A 159 -14.99 -0.29 -3.19
CA ASP A 159 -15.80 0.40 -4.20
C ASP A 159 -15.77 1.93 -3.99
N GLU A 160 -15.87 2.39 -2.74
CA GLU A 160 -15.75 3.81 -2.42
C GLU A 160 -14.37 4.36 -2.77
N PHE A 161 -13.30 3.62 -2.47
CA PHE A 161 -11.93 3.96 -2.83
C PHE A 161 -11.74 4.06 -4.35
N ILE A 162 -12.23 3.10 -5.12
CA ILE A 162 -12.15 3.12 -6.59
C ILE A 162 -12.88 4.35 -7.15
N ARG A 163 -14.10 4.63 -6.67
CA ARG A 163 -14.85 5.84 -7.09
C ARG A 163 -14.12 7.12 -6.70
N PHE A 164 -13.47 7.14 -5.54
CA PHE A 164 -12.66 8.27 -5.07
C PHE A 164 -11.44 8.50 -5.99
N ALA A 165 -10.72 7.44 -6.35
CA ALA A 165 -9.59 7.51 -7.28
C ALA A 165 -10.03 8.03 -8.65
N GLN A 166 -11.13 7.51 -9.20
CA GLN A 166 -11.69 7.96 -10.48
C GLN A 166 -12.10 9.45 -10.47
N ARG A 167 -12.67 9.96 -9.37
CA ARG A 167 -12.97 11.41 -9.23
C ARG A 167 -11.71 12.27 -9.12
N THR A 168 -10.64 11.68 -8.59
CA THR A 168 -9.35 12.36 -8.41
C THR A 168 -8.53 12.34 -9.71
N ALA A 169 -8.76 11.40 -10.62
CA ALA A 169 -8.09 11.31 -11.90
C ALA A 169 -8.29 12.58 -12.77
N PHE A 170 -7.30 12.85 -13.62
CA PHE A 170 -7.41 13.91 -14.62
C PHE A 170 -8.29 13.48 -15.78
N GLY A 171 -9.12 14.40 -16.28
CA GLY A 171 -9.79 14.19 -17.56
C GLY A 171 -8.78 14.02 -18.69
N PRO A 172 -9.17 13.37 -19.80
CA PRO A 172 -8.25 12.94 -20.87
C PRO A 172 -7.39 14.08 -21.45
N SER A 173 -7.96 15.28 -21.58
CA SER A 173 -7.24 16.46 -22.09
C SER A 173 -6.14 16.92 -21.13
N THR A 174 -6.40 16.94 -19.82
CA THR A 174 -5.41 17.33 -18.81
C THR A 174 -4.36 16.24 -18.64
N ALA A 175 -4.76 14.97 -18.65
CA ALA A 175 -3.84 13.84 -18.60
C ALA A 175 -2.84 13.86 -19.77
N SER A 176 -3.31 14.23 -20.97
CA SER A 176 -2.44 14.37 -22.15
C SER A 176 -1.38 15.48 -21.99
N LEU A 177 -1.75 16.61 -21.37
CA LEU A 177 -0.82 17.71 -21.09
C LEU A 177 0.23 17.31 -20.03
N ILE A 178 -0.21 16.61 -18.98
CA ILE A 178 0.65 16.11 -17.93
C ILE A 178 1.68 15.12 -18.49
N ARG A 179 1.24 14.14 -19.27
CA ARG A 179 2.13 13.17 -19.92
C ARG A 179 3.19 13.86 -20.78
N ALA A 180 2.79 14.88 -21.54
CA ALA A 180 3.72 15.65 -22.36
C ALA A 180 4.75 16.45 -21.52
N ALA A 181 4.39 16.87 -20.30
CA ALA A 181 5.32 17.51 -19.36
C ALA A 181 6.30 16.48 -18.77
N GLU A 182 5.81 15.30 -18.37
CA GLU A 182 6.60 14.20 -17.83
C GLU A 182 7.63 13.67 -18.85
N GLU A 183 7.24 13.52 -20.12
CA GLU A 183 8.14 13.18 -21.24
C GLU A 183 9.31 14.17 -21.41
N ARG A 184 9.19 15.38 -20.85
CA ARG A 184 10.18 16.46 -20.94
C ARG A 184 10.84 16.76 -19.59
N ASP A 185 10.64 15.90 -18.58
CA ASP A 185 11.10 16.11 -17.20
C ASP A 185 10.64 17.46 -16.61
N ILE A 186 9.45 17.95 -17.00
CA ILE A 186 8.87 19.20 -16.50
C ILE A 186 7.95 18.88 -15.31
N PRO A 187 8.22 19.40 -14.11
CA PRO A 187 7.36 19.19 -12.96
C PRO A 187 6.02 19.90 -13.15
N TRP A 188 4.95 19.29 -12.64
CA TRP A 188 3.61 19.83 -12.67
C TRP A 188 2.96 19.75 -11.28
N LEU A 189 1.95 20.59 -11.06
CA LEU A 189 1.16 20.60 -9.83
C LEU A 189 -0.30 20.93 -10.17
N ARG A 190 -1.24 20.22 -9.54
CA ARG A 190 -2.67 20.53 -9.69
C ARG A 190 -3.05 21.71 -8.80
N LEU A 191 -3.59 22.78 -9.41
CA LEU A 191 -3.91 24.02 -8.69
C LEU A 191 -5.32 24.05 -8.05
N ASN A 192 -6.27 23.27 -8.56
CA ASN A 192 -7.69 23.37 -8.17
C ASN A 192 -8.14 22.25 -7.23
N GLN A 193 -7.69 22.29 -5.97
CA GLN A 193 -8.21 21.44 -4.90
C GLN A 193 -8.45 22.28 -3.63
N HIS A 194 -9.64 22.87 -3.52
CA HIS A 194 -10.22 23.32 -2.26
C HIS A 194 -11.36 22.37 -1.88
#